data_AF-A0A935J1L1-F1
#
_entry.id   AF-A0A935J1L1-F1
#
_cell.length_a   1.000
_cell.length_b   1.000
_cell.length_c   1.000
_cell.angle_alpha   90.00
_cell.angle_beta   90.00
_cell.angle_gamma   90.00
#
_symmetry.space_group_name_H-M   'P 1'
#
loop_
_entity.id
_entity.type
_entity.pdbx_description
1 polymer ?
#
loop_
_entity_poly.entity_id
_entity_poly.type
_entity_poly.pdbx_seq_one_letter_code
_entity_poly.pdbx_strand_id
1 'polypeptide(L)'
;MSFKQEFPYFDECFPFLDHFILDLVRTYNTGELNSWDELDARVKSFFTSEVMDNVEATAPGWKKMASYSEGITLTHVICVFLGMYMLPEFQALSLEQKQIAKWIILFHDIDKAHLRGRRDTMHAFNSAVIAANTLPGIGFSITSKYPELIEPWSEYTRQAFLQLAGEQWPKPDNQKLPRILSEIEELFGENTPATLIVKTALLHISLAVDKNYPTPSPLTDAEAKEFIDPTLFPLLKVMMLADNEGWSLFYPEVRDQQKHDALAEFDRIRKFIFATNGH
;
A
#
# COMPACT_ATOMS: atom_id res chain seq x y z
N MET A 1 -18.48 27.14 12.01
CA MET A 1 -17.06 26.88 12.33
C MET A 1 -16.58 25.89 11.29
N SER A 2 -15.63 26.30 10.44
CA SER A 2 -15.07 25.40 9.42
C SER A 2 -14.16 24.42 10.14
N PHE A 3 -14.49 23.13 10.14
CA PHE A 3 -13.54 22.09 10.55
C PHE A 3 -12.39 22.15 9.56
N LYS A 4 -11.21 22.53 10.04
CA LYS A 4 -10.01 22.58 9.20
C LYS A 4 -9.66 21.14 8.87
N GLN A 5 -9.83 20.77 7.60
CA GLN A 5 -9.41 19.46 7.07
C GLN A 5 -7.94 19.23 7.44
N GLU A 6 -7.65 18.13 8.14
CA GLU A 6 -6.33 17.86 8.71
C GLU A 6 -5.31 17.38 7.65
N PHE A 7 -5.80 16.88 6.50
CA PHE A 7 -4.97 16.41 5.40
C PHE A 7 -5.73 16.40 4.05
N PRO A 8 -5.04 16.46 2.90
CA PRO A 8 -5.66 16.45 1.57
C PRO A 8 -6.44 15.16 1.30
N TYR A 9 -7.72 15.27 0.95
CA TYR A 9 -8.53 14.12 0.58
C TYR A 9 -8.17 13.64 -0.82
N PHE A 10 -8.03 12.33 -0.97
CA PHE A 10 -7.66 11.71 -2.24
C PHE A 10 -8.64 12.07 -3.35
N ASP A 11 -9.93 12.05 -3.06
CA ASP A 11 -11.00 12.29 -4.05
C ASP A 11 -11.02 13.74 -4.56
N GLU A 12 -10.46 14.66 -3.78
CA GLU A 12 -10.30 16.08 -4.15
C GLU A 12 -9.03 16.29 -4.97
N CYS A 13 -7.96 15.55 -4.67
CA CYS A 13 -6.70 15.59 -5.43
C CYS A 13 -6.79 14.84 -6.77
N PHE A 14 -7.54 13.73 -6.82
CA PHE A 14 -7.67 12.86 -7.98
C PHE A 14 -9.12 12.50 -8.30
N PRO A 15 -10.00 13.50 -8.54
CA PRO A 15 -11.39 13.22 -8.86
C PRO A 15 -11.49 12.36 -10.13
N PHE A 16 -10.67 12.61 -11.15
CA PHE A 16 -10.68 11.85 -12.39
C PHE A 16 -10.37 10.35 -12.18
N LEU A 17 -9.40 10.04 -11.31
CA LEU A 17 -9.01 8.67 -11.00
C LEU A 17 -10.08 7.96 -10.18
N ASP A 18 -10.65 8.64 -9.18
CA ASP A 18 -11.72 8.09 -8.36
C ASP A 18 -12.96 7.74 -9.21
N HIS A 19 -13.40 8.65 -10.09
CA HIS A 19 -14.52 8.40 -11.01
C HIS A 19 -14.25 7.21 -11.94
N PHE A 20 -13.03 7.11 -12.46
CA PHE A 20 -12.65 5.98 -13.31
C PHE A 20 -12.71 4.65 -12.56
N ILE A 21 -12.17 4.59 -11.34
CA ILE A 21 -12.22 3.38 -10.52
C ILE A 21 -13.66 3.00 -10.18
N LEU A 22 -14.49 3.97 -9.80
CA LEU A 22 -15.91 3.71 -9.49
C LEU A 22 -16.69 3.20 -10.72
N ASP A 23 -16.36 3.66 -11.93
CA ASP A 23 -16.91 3.09 -13.16
C ASP A 23 -16.44 1.64 -13.39
N LEU A 24 -15.15 1.33 -13.13
CA LEU A 24 -14.67 -0.05 -13.18
C LEU A 24 -15.38 -0.96 -12.16
N VAL A 25 -15.59 -0.48 -10.93
CA VAL A 25 -16.34 -1.22 -9.90
C VAL A 25 -17.77 -1.47 -10.36
N ARG A 26 -18.43 -0.45 -10.93
CA ARG A 26 -19.78 -0.59 -11.49
C ARG A 26 -19.82 -1.64 -12.58
N THR A 27 -18.93 -1.54 -13.57
CA THR A 27 -18.91 -2.41 -14.75
C THR A 27 -18.50 -3.85 -14.40
N TYR A 28 -17.62 -4.03 -13.42
CA TYR A 28 -17.33 -5.36 -12.85
C TYR A 28 -18.57 -5.98 -12.20
N ASN A 29 -19.27 -5.23 -11.34
CA ASN A 29 -20.46 -5.72 -10.65
C ASN A 29 -21.65 -6.02 -11.59
N THR A 30 -21.75 -5.33 -12.73
CA THR A 30 -22.78 -5.62 -13.75
C THR A 30 -22.38 -6.74 -14.71
N GLY A 31 -21.15 -7.26 -14.61
CA GLY A 31 -20.60 -8.28 -15.52
C GLY A 31 -20.18 -7.74 -16.89
N GLU A 32 -20.25 -6.43 -17.09
CA GLU A 32 -19.75 -5.76 -18.30
C GLU A 32 -18.23 -5.89 -18.42
N LEU A 33 -17.51 -5.80 -17.29
CA LEU A 33 -16.08 -6.07 -17.21
C LEU A 33 -15.87 -7.49 -16.67
N ASN A 34 -15.38 -8.41 -17.51
CA ASN A 34 -15.32 -9.84 -17.15
C ASN A 34 -14.00 -10.55 -17.53
N SER A 35 -12.99 -9.83 -18.00
CA SER A 35 -11.69 -10.42 -18.35
C SER A 35 -10.50 -9.51 -18.06
N TRP A 36 -9.32 -10.12 -17.91
CA TRP A 36 -8.05 -9.40 -17.74
C TRP A 36 -7.73 -8.51 -18.95
N ASP A 37 -7.96 -9.01 -20.17
CA ASP A 37 -7.67 -8.26 -21.40
C ASP A 37 -8.52 -6.99 -21.51
N GLU A 38 -9.79 -7.09 -21.13
CA GLU A 38 -10.70 -5.94 -21.13
C GLU A 38 -10.31 -4.91 -20.06
N LEU A 39 -9.96 -5.36 -18.85
CA LEU A 39 -9.50 -4.47 -17.79
C LEU A 39 -8.21 -3.74 -18.20
N ASP A 40 -7.23 -4.48 -18.68
CA ASP A 40 -5.94 -3.95 -19.12
C ASP A 40 -6.12 -2.93 -20.26
N ALA A 41 -6.98 -3.23 -21.24
CA ALA A 41 -7.31 -2.29 -22.32
C ALA A 41 -7.96 -1.00 -21.80
N ARG A 42 -8.89 -1.08 -20.84
CA ARG A 42 -9.53 0.09 -20.22
C ARG A 42 -8.54 0.93 -19.43
N VAL A 43 -7.67 0.29 -18.63
CA VAL A 43 -6.60 0.97 -17.87
C VAL A 43 -5.66 1.71 -18.82
N LYS A 44 -5.15 1.03 -19.86
CA LYS A 44 -4.24 1.64 -20.85
C LYS A 44 -4.90 2.77 -21.63
N SER A 45 -6.20 2.65 -21.94
CA SER A 45 -6.95 3.71 -22.60
C SER A 45 -7.17 4.93 -21.69
N PHE A 46 -7.33 4.72 -20.39
CA PHE A 46 -7.54 5.81 -19.43
C PHE A 46 -6.24 6.57 -19.14
N PHE A 47 -5.14 5.86 -18.92
CA PHE A 47 -3.82 6.46 -18.65
C PHE A 47 -3.14 6.98 -19.92
N THR A 48 -3.72 8.02 -20.51
CA THR A 48 -3.04 8.84 -21.52
C THR A 48 -1.80 9.52 -20.93
N SER A 49 -0.91 10.05 -21.78
CA SER A 49 0.25 10.82 -21.31
C SER A 49 -0.16 11.97 -20.38
N GLU A 50 -1.26 12.66 -20.66
CA GLU A 50 -1.75 13.76 -19.82
C GLU A 50 -2.23 13.27 -18.45
N VAL A 51 -3.01 12.17 -18.41
CA VAL A 51 -3.47 11.59 -17.13
C VAL A 51 -2.28 11.09 -16.32
N MET A 52 -1.32 10.43 -16.97
CA MET A 52 -0.09 9.97 -16.32
C MET A 52 0.76 11.14 -15.82
N ASP A 53 0.87 12.24 -16.57
CA ASP A 53 1.58 13.46 -16.16
C ASP A 53 0.92 14.09 -14.92
N ASN A 54 -0.41 14.13 -14.86
CA ASN A 54 -1.15 14.66 -13.72
C ASN A 54 -0.94 13.81 -12.45
N VAL A 55 -0.92 12.49 -12.58
CA VAL A 55 -0.62 11.60 -11.45
C VAL A 55 0.84 11.75 -11.02
N GLU A 56 1.78 11.73 -11.96
CA GLU A 56 3.22 11.90 -11.69
C GLU A 56 3.54 13.22 -10.98
N ALA A 57 2.84 14.30 -11.33
CA ALA A 57 3.04 15.62 -10.71
C ALA A 57 2.72 15.63 -9.20
N THR A 58 1.83 14.73 -8.76
CA THR A 58 1.41 14.63 -7.35
C THR A 58 2.07 13.46 -6.65
N ALA A 59 2.24 12.33 -7.32
CA ALA A 59 2.85 11.09 -6.83
C ALA A 59 3.95 10.64 -7.81
N PRO A 60 5.17 11.22 -7.71
CA PRO A 60 6.25 10.93 -8.65
C PRO A 60 6.72 9.48 -8.53
N GLY A 61 6.95 8.83 -9.67
CA GLY A 61 7.31 7.41 -9.77
C GLY A 61 6.31 6.58 -10.56
N TRP A 62 5.08 7.06 -10.76
CA TRP A 62 4.03 6.37 -11.52
C TRP A 62 4.45 6.08 -12.97
N LYS A 63 5.10 7.03 -13.65
CA LYS A 63 5.64 6.80 -15.00
C LYS A 63 6.67 5.69 -15.04
N LYS A 64 7.59 5.69 -14.07
CA LYS A 64 8.65 4.67 -13.97
C LYS A 64 8.02 3.31 -13.71
N MET A 65 7.15 3.20 -12.71
CA MET A 65 6.42 1.98 -12.37
C MET A 65 5.62 1.43 -13.55
N ALA A 66 4.88 2.27 -14.26
CA ALA A 66 4.09 1.89 -15.43
C ALA A 66 4.95 1.50 -16.65
N SER A 67 6.21 1.92 -16.71
CA SER A 67 7.10 1.59 -17.84
C SER A 67 7.57 0.13 -17.84
N TYR A 68 7.47 -0.57 -16.72
CA TYR A 68 7.90 -1.96 -16.62
C TYR A 68 6.84 -2.91 -17.18
N SER A 69 7.31 -3.93 -17.92
CA SER A 69 6.50 -5.05 -18.38
C SER A 69 5.14 -4.66 -18.94
N GLU A 70 5.14 -3.71 -19.88
CA GLU A 70 3.95 -3.25 -20.60
C GLU A 70 2.83 -2.70 -19.69
N GLY A 71 3.20 -2.15 -18.53
CA GLY A 71 2.25 -1.54 -17.60
C GLY A 71 1.59 -2.52 -16.64
N ILE A 72 2.13 -3.73 -16.46
CA ILE A 72 1.51 -4.73 -15.57
C ILE A 72 1.30 -4.22 -14.14
N THR A 73 2.26 -3.46 -13.59
CA THR A 73 2.13 -2.88 -12.25
C THR A 73 1.08 -1.78 -12.21
N LEU A 74 0.95 -0.99 -13.27
CA LEU A 74 -0.11 0.03 -13.39
C LEU A 74 -1.49 -0.65 -13.36
N THR A 75 -1.68 -1.67 -14.19
CA THR A 75 -2.92 -2.45 -14.22
C THR A 75 -3.19 -3.07 -12.85
N HIS A 76 -2.18 -3.67 -12.21
CA HIS A 76 -2.28 -4.21 -10.85
C HIS A 76 -2.78 -3.17 -9.84
N VAL A 77 -2.15 -1.99 -9.74
CA VAL A 77 -2.56 -0.94 -8.80
C VAL A 77 -4.02 -0.55 -8.99
N ILE A 78 -4.52 -0.50 -10.24
CA ILE A 78 -5.94 -0.25 -10.51
C ILE A 78 -6.83 -1.41 -10.07
N CYS A 79 -6.41 -2.66 -10.25
CA CYS A 79 -7.10 -3.82 -9.69
C CYS A 79 -7.17 -3.74 -8.16
N VAL A 80 -6.10 -3.32 -7.49
CA VAL A 80 -6.08 -3.12 -6.03
C VAL A 80 -7.10 -2.07 -5.60
N PHE A 81 -7.17 -0.93 -6.30
CA PHE A 81 -8.22 0.07 -6.08
C PHE A 81 -9.63 -0.53 -6.25
N LEU A 82 -9.88 -1.22 -7.36
CA LEU A 82 -11.16 -1.87 -7.66
C LEU A 82 -11.55 -2.87 -6.56
N GLY A 83 -10.64 -3.77 -6.19
CA GLY A 83 -10.79 -4.73 -5.10
C GLY A 83 -11.13 -4.05 -3.79
N MET A 84 -10.35 -3.02 -3.40
CA MET A 84 -10.60 -2.25 -2.19
C MET A 84 -12.04 -1.72 -2.10
N TYR A 85 -12.58 -1.13 -3.17
CA TYR A 85 -13.96 -0.61 -3.16
C TYR A 85 -15.01 -1.71 -2.94
N MET A 86 -14.72 -2.95 -3.33
CA MET A 86 -15.62 -4.09 -3.13
C MET A 86 -15.51 -4.73 -1.74
N LEU A 87 -14.44 -4.44 -0.98
CA LEU A 87 -14.20 -5.04 0.33
C LEU A 87 -15.17 -4.50 1.40
N PRO A 88 -15.88 -5.37 2.14
CA PRO A 88 -16.63 -4.97 3.33
C PRO A 88 -15.75 -4.26 4.38
N GLU A 89 -14.49 -4.66 4.49
CA GLU A 89 -13.49 -4.06 5.38
C GLU A 89 -13.27 -2.58 5.07
N PHE A 90 -13.11 -2.24 3.78
CA PHE A 90 -12.99 -0.85 3.35
C PHE A 90 -14.30 -0.09 3.60
N GLN A 91 -15.45 -0.70 3.31
CA GLN A 91 -16.74 -0.05 3.54
C GLN A 91 -17.00 0.29 5.01
N ALA A 92 -16.45 -0.51 5.93
CA ALA A 92 -16.54 -0.30 7.37
C ALA A 92 -15.60 0.78 7.93
N LEU A 93 -14.61 1.25 7.15
CA LEU A 93 -13.71 2.32 7.57
C LEU A 93 -14.45 3.66 7.73
N SER A 94 -13.93 4.53 8.61
CA SER A 94 -14.36 5.94 8.67
C SER A 94 -14.03 6.66 7.36
N LEU A 95 -14.66 7.82 7.12
CA LEU A 95 -14.38 8.62 5.92
C LEU A 95 -12.88 8.95 5.80
N GLU A 96 -12.26 9.40 6.89
CA GLU A 96 -10.83 9.72 6.93
C GLU A 96 -9.96 8.49 6.63
N GLN A 97 -10.28 7.34 7.24
CA GLN A 97 -9.57 6.09 6.97
C GLN A 97 -9.73 5.63 5.51
N LYS A 98 -10.89 5.85 4.89
CA LYS A 98 -11.08 5.58 3.45
C LYS A 98 -10.17 6.45 2.59
N GLN A 99 -10.03 7.74 2.92
CA GLN A 99 -9.11 8.64 2.20
C GLN A 99 -7.65 8.20 2.39
N ILE A 100 -7.27 7.81 3.61
CA ILE A 100 -5.94 7.27 3.90
C ILE A 100 -5.67 5.98 3.10
N ALA A 101 -6.63 5.05 3.05
CA ALA A 101 -6.50 3.80 2.30
C ALA A 101 -6.28 4.04 0.79
N LYS A 102 -6.94 5.04 0.20
CA LYS A 102 -6.72 5.42 -1.21
C LYS A 102 -5.29 5.93 -1.44
N TRP A 103 -4.79 6.78 -0.54
CA TRP A 103 -3.40 7.23 -0.58
C TRP A 103 -2.40 6.08 -0.40
N ILE A 104 -2.69 5.11 0.48
CA ILE A 104 -1.87 3.90 0.65
C ILE A 104 -1.76 3.14 -0.67
N ILE A 105 -2.88 2.87 -1.35
CA ILE A 105 -2.84 2.15 -2.64
C ILE A 105 -2.07 2.94 -3.69
N LEU A 106 -2.24 4.26 -3.75
CA LEU A 106 -1.49 5.10 -4.70
C LEU A 106 0.03 4.94 -4.55
N PHE A 107 0.51 4.73 -3.32
CA PHE A 107 1.94 4.66 -3.03
C PHE A 107 2.51 3.25 -2.86
N HIS A 108 1.72 2.21 -2.52
CA HIS A 108 2.28 0.92 -2.04
C HIS A 108 3.32 0.27 -2.98
N ASP A 109 3.09 0.39 -4.29
CA ASP A 109 3.90 -0.22 -5.36
C ASP A 109 4.60 0.83 -6.25
N ILE A 110 4.66 2.10 -5.84
CA ILE A 110 5.12 3.21 -6.68
C ILE A 110 6.59 3.09 -7.15
N ASP A 111 7.44 2.35 -6.42
CA ASP A 111 8.82 2.03 -6.85
C ASP A 111 9.02 0.56 -7.25
N LYS A 112 7.93 -0.18 -7.49
CA LYS A 112 8.03 -1.60 -7.87
C LYS A 112 8.57 -1.76 -9.27
N ALA A 113 9.70 -2.44 -9.37
CA ALA A 113 10.25 -2.87 -10.64
C ALA A 113 9.72 -4.27 -11.00
N HIS A 114 9.13 -4.40 -12.20
CA HIS A 114 8.86 -5.73 -12.75
C HIS A 114 10.02 -6.18 -13.64
N LEU A 115 10.71 -7.24 -13.21
CA LEU A 115 11.75 -7.91 -13.99
C LEU A 115 11.33 -9.37 -14.18
N ARG A 116 11.18 -9.82 -15.43
CA ARG A 116 10.67 -11.16 -15.74
C ARG A 116 11.46 -12.24 -15.00
N GLY A 117 10.73 -13.09 -14.25
CA GLY A 117 11.31 -14.19 -13.48
C GLY A 117 12.05 -13.76 -12.22
N ARG A 118 11.91 -12.50 -11.79
CA ARG A 118 12.55 -11.94 -10.59
C ARG A 118 11.51 -11.25 -9.72
N ARG A 119 11.67 -11.39 -8.41
CA ARG A 119 10.82 -10.71 -7.43
C ARG A 119 11.56 -9.50 -6.90
N ASP A 120 10.93 -8.34 -7.02
CA ASP A 120 11.36 -7.14 -6.30
C ASP A 120 10.91 -7.28 -4.84
N THR A 121 11.85 -7.58 -3.96
CA THR A 121 11.60 -7.80 -2.52
C THR A 121 11.70 -6.52 -1.70
N MET A 122 12.20 -5.43 -2.27
CA MET A 122 12.47 -4.17 -1.58
C MET A 122 11.51 -3.04 -1.96
N HIS A 123 10.62 -3.26 -2.94
CA HIS A 123 9.66 -2.24 -3.41
C HIS A 123 8.86 -1.60 -2.28
N ALA A 124 8.42 -2.33 -1.26
CA ALA A 124 7.65 -1.74 -0.17
C ALA A 124 8.44 -0.68 0.62
N PHE A 125 9.71 -0.96 0.93
CA PHE A 125 10.59 -0.01 1.62
C PHE A 125 10.87 1.20 0.73
N ASN A 126 11.19 0.96 -0.54
CA ASN A 126 11.44 2.05 -1.48
C ASN A 126 10.21 2.93 -1.74
N SER A 127 9.04 2.32 -1.82
CA SER A 127 7.75 2.99 -2.01
C SER A 127 7.37 3.81 -0.79
N ALA A 128 7.61 3.30 0.41
CA ALA A 128 7.46 4.07 1.65
C ALA A 128 8.38 5.29 1.68
N VAL A 129 9.63 5.16 1.19
CA VAL A 129 10.54 6.29 1.06
C VAL A 129 10.02 7.34 0.08
N ILE A 130 9.49 6.93 -1.08
CA ILE A 130 8.87 7.86 -2.03
C ILE A 130 7.66 8.56 -1.39
N ALA A 131 6.78 7.82 -0.71
CA ALA A 131 5.63 8.38 -0.02
C ALA A 131 6.06 9.44 1.02
N ALA A 132 7.01 9.10 1.90
CA ALA A 132 7.49 10.01 2.95
C ALA A 132 8.07 11.31 2.39
N ASN A 133 8.80 11.24 1.26
CA ASN A 133 9.36 12.42 0.61
C ASN A 133 8.33 13.27 -0.15
N THR A 134 7.20 12.67 -0.54
CA THR A 134 6.19 13.31 -1.39
C THR A 134 5.06 13.95 -0.59
N LEU A 135 4.56 13.25 0.43
CA LEU A 135 3.36 13.64 1.19
C LEU A 135 3.37 15.11 1.69
N PRO A 136 4.50 15.67 2.19
CA PRO A 136 4.52 17.07 2.63
C PRO A 136 4.25 18.06 1.49
N GLY A 137 4.74 17.77 0.28
CA GLY A 137 4.50 18.60 -0.91
C GLY A 137 3.03 18.62 -1.35
N ILE A 138 2.27 17.57 -1.00
CA ILE A 138 0.83 17.48 -1.26
C ILE A 138 0.01 18.23 -0.18
N GLY A 139 0.60 18.49 0.98
CA GLY A 139 -0.04 19.22 2.09
C GLY A 139 -0.28 18.38 3.34
N PHE A 140 0.35 17.21 3.47
CA PHE A 140 0.34 16.46 4.74
C PHE A 140 1.24 17.13 5.78
N SER A 141 0.83 17.06 7.04
CA SER A 141 1.57 17.67 8.16
C SER A 141 2.90 16.96 8.40
N ILE A 142 3.92 17.75 8.77
CA ILE A 142 5.25 17.30 9.20
C ILE A 142 5.56 17.84 10.59
N THR A 143 6.47 17.19 11.31
CA THR A 143 7.03 17.75 12.55
C THR A 143 8.18 18.72 12.25
N SER A 144 8.67 19.41 13.28
CA SER A 144 9.89 20.22 13.17
C SER A 144 11.16 19.43 12.86
N LYS A 145 11.16 18.10 13.09
CA LYS A 145 12.31 17.22 12.83
C LYS A 145 12.38 16.73 11.38
N TYR A 146 11.33 16.93 10.59
CA TYR A 146 11.28 16.41 9.22
C TYR A 146 12.49 16.83 8.36
N PRO A 147 12.88 18.13 8.29
CA PRO A 147 13.97 18.55 7.40
C PRO A 147 15.33 17.94 7.74
N GLU A 148 15.56 17.59 9.01
CA GLU A 148 16.83 17.00 9.48
C GLU A 148 16.84 15.47 9.41
N LEU A 149 15.66 14.82 9.45
CA LEU A 149 15.55 13.36 9.50
C LEU A 149 15.23 12.70 8.15
N ILE A 150 14.56 13.38 7.21
CA ILE A 150 14.03 12.71 6.01
C ILE A 150 15.11 12.06 5.15
N GLU A 151 16.24 12.74 4.90
CA GLU A 151 17.33 12.19 4.09
C GLU A 151 18.05 11.02 4.81
N PRO A 152 18.52 11.16 6.07
CA PRO A 152 19.09 10.04 6.81
C PRO A 152 18.14 8.83 6.95
N TRP A 153 16.86 9.07 7.20
CA TRP A 153 15.84 8.02 7.30
C TRP A 153 15.63 7.32 5.95
N SER A 154 15.58 8.08 4.86
CA SER A 154 15.41 7.55 3.50
C SER A 154 16.58 6.63 3.14
N GLU A 155 17.82 7.06 3.39
CA GLU A 155 19.00 6.25 3.10
C GLU A 155 19.07 5.01 3.98
N TYR A 156 18.80 5.15 5.29
CA TYR A 156 18.78 4.01 6.21
C TYR A 156 17.73 2.96 5.80
N THR A 157 16.54 3.41 5.40
CA THR A 157 15.44 2.55 4.96
C THR A 157 15.78 1.83 3.65
N ARG A 158 16.37 2.52 2.66
CA ARG A 158 16.81 1.88 1.41
C ARG A 158 17.91 0.85 1.62
N GLN A 159 18.73 1.03 2.65
CA GLN A 159 19.79 0.09 3.03
C GLN A 159 19.31 -0.98 4.04
N ALA A 160 18.01 -1.06 4.31
CA ALA A 160 17.45 -1.99 5.28
C ALA A 160 17.23 -3.39 4.71
N PHE A 161 18.31 -4.01 4.28
CA PHE A 161 18.27 -5.33 3.66
C PHE A 161 19.42 -6.25 4.07
N LEU A 162 19.18 -7.54 3.93
CA LEU A 162 20.17 -8.60 4.09
C LEU A 162 20.49 -9.20 2.70
N GLN A 163 21.76 -9.17 2.32
CA GLN A 163 22.27 -9.88 1.13
C GLN A 163 22.92 -11.19 1.58
N LEU A 164 22.17 -12.29 1.51
CA LEU A 164 22.68 -13.61 1.88
C LEU A 164 23.53 -14.21 0.75
N ALA A 165 24.58 -14.94 1.13
CA ALA A 165 25.47 -15.59 0.18
C ALA A 165 24.69 -16.65 -0.63
N GLY A 166 24.71 -16.54 -1.95
CA GLY A 166 24.00 -17.45 -2.86
C GLY A 166 22.55 -17.05 -3.17
N GLU A 167 21.99 -16.07 -2.47
CA GLU A 167 20.71 -15.47 -2.85
C GLU A 167 20.95 -14.37 -3.90
N GLN A 168 20.14 -14.37 -4.96
CA GLN A 168 20.28 -13.38 -6.04
C GLN A 168 19.79 -11.99 -5.65
N TRP A 169 18.93 -11.88 -4.64
CA TRP A 169 18.33 -10.62 -4.24
C TRP A 169 18.38 -10.45 -2.73
N PRO A 170 18.54 -9.20 -2.28
CA PRO A 170 18.41 -8.89 -0.88
C PRO A 170 16.99 -9.18 -0.40
N LYS A 171 16.83 -9.42 0.89
CA LYS A 171 15.52 -9.44 1.56
C LYS A 171 15.44 -8.32 2.60
N PRO A 172 14.24 -7.84 2.95
CA PRO A 172 14.08 -6.86 4.01
C PRO A 172 14.72 -7.32 5.33
N ASP A 173 15.42 -6.39 6.00
CA ASP A 173 16.02 -6.63 7.31
C ASP A 173 15.08 -6.16 8.42
N ASN A 174 14.29 -7.09 8.98
CA ASN A 174 13.32 -6.76 10.01
C ASN A 174 13.97 -6.22 11.30
N GLN A 175 15.26 -6.48 11.54
CA GLN A 175 15.98 -5.93 12.70
C GLN A 175 16.09 -4.40 12.67
N LYS A 176 15.91 -3.78 11.49
CA LYS A 176 15.96 -2.34 11.30
C LYS A 176 14.59 -1.67 11.41
N LEU A 177 13.50 -2.45 11.40
CA LEU A 177 12.13 -1.93 11.49
C LEU A 177 11.88 -1.08 12.75
N PRO A 178 12.37 -1.42 13.96
CA PRO A 178 12.11 -0.59 15.14
C PRO A 178 12.51 0.87 14.94
N ARG A 179 13.72 1.11 14.38
CA ARG A 179 14.22 2.46 14.09
C ARG A 179 13.44 3.11 12.95
N ILE A 180 13.20 2.38 11.86
CA ILE A 180 12.48 2.93 10.69
C ILE A 180 11.09 3.40 11.10
N LEU A 181 10.37 2.57 11.87
CA LEU A 181 9.00 2.85 12.30
C LEU A 181 8.94 3.97 13.35
N SER A 182 9.89 4.02 14.28
CA SER A 182 9.95 5.12 15.25
C SER A 182 10.27 6.45 14.58
N GLU A 183 11.21 6.46 13.63
CA GLU A 183 11.58 7.68 12.90
C GLU A 183 10.44 8.18 11.98
N ILE A 184 9.55 7.33 11.46
CA ILE A 184 8.32 7.78 10.76
C ILE A 184 7.46 8.66 11.69
N GLU A 185 7.27 8.24 12.94
CA GLU A 185 6.51 9.01 13.93
C GLU A 185 7.24 10.33 14.27
N GLU A 186 8.57 10.32 14.30
CA GLU A 186 9.36 11.56 14.46
C GLU A 186 9.22 12.49 13.26
N LEU A 187 9.07 11.97 12.04
CA LEU A 187 8.90 12.76 10.81
C LEU A 187 7.53 13.43 10.72
N PHE A 188 6.45 12.71 11.07
CA PHE A 188 5.07 13.15 10.78
C PHE A 188 4.16 13.26 12.00
N GLY A 189 4.62 12.88 13.20
CA GLY A 189 3.83 12.82 14.42
C GLY A 189 3.11 11.49 14.60
N GLU A 190 2.65 11.24 15.83
CA GLU A 190 2.08 9.95 16.17
C GLU A 190 0.72 9.71 15.54
N ASN A 191 0.54 8.55 14.90
CA ASN A 191 -0.72 8.12 14.28
C ASN A 191 -1.36 9.14 13.32
N THR A 192 -0.57 10.05 12.74
CA THR A 192 -1.08 11.01 11.75
C THR A 192 -1.37 10.31 10.42
N PRO A 193 -2.20 10.90 9.54
CA PRO A 193 -2.47 10.33 8.22
C PRO A 193 -1.21 9.98 7.42
N ALA A 194 -0.19 10.84 7.42
CA ALA A 194 1.08 10.56 6.73
C ALA A 194 1.83 9.38 7.36
N THR A 195 1.92 9.33 8.69
CA THR A 195 2.48 8.20 9.43
C THR A 195 1.82 6.88 9.04
N LEU A 196 0.47 6.85 9.02
CA LEU A 196 -0.29 5.66 8.67
C LEU A 196 -0.10 5.24 7.20
N ILE A 197 -0.02 6.20 6.27
CA ILE A 197 0.26 5.93 4.85
C ILE A 197 1.63 5.28 4.69
N VAL A 198 2.68 5.91 5.24
CA VAL A 198 4.06 5.46 5.08
C VAL A 198 4.26 4.10 5.77
N LYS A 199 3.75 3.91 7.00
CA LYS A 199 3.83 2.62 7.70
C LYS A 199 3.09 1.51 6.94
N THR A 200 1.89 1.78 6.43
CA THR A 200 1.14 0.74 5.70
C THR A 200 1.83 0.39 4.39
N ALA A 201 2.28 1.37 3.61
CA ALA A 201 3.05 1.13 2.39
C ALA A 201 4.35 0.35 2.69
N LEU A 202 5.01 0.59 3.82
CA LEU A 202 6.21 -0.14 4.21
C LEU A 202 5.91 -1.61 4.59
N LEU A 203 4.81 -1.85 5.29
CA LEU A 203 4.46 -3.13 5.89
C LEU A 203 3.51 -4.00 5.06
N HIS A 204 3.03 -3.53 3.89
CA HIS A 204 2.01 -4.26 3.11
C HIS A 204 2.44 -5.64 2.59
N ILE A 205 3.74 -5.93 2.56
CA ILE A 205 4.28 -7.27 2.25
C ILE A 205 4.94 -7.93 3.46
N SER A 206 4.55 -7.58 4.69
CA SER A 206 5.23 -8.05 5.91
C SER A 206 4.51 -9.20 6.63
N LEU A 207 3.24 -9.47 6.30
CA LEU A 207 2.46 -10.57 6.88
C LEU A 207 2.31 -11.72 5.88
N ALA A 208 2.21 -12.96 6.38
CA ALA A 208 2.08 -14.16 5.56
C ALA A 208 0.61 -14.44 5.20
N VAL A 209 0.00 -13.55 4.39
CA VAL A 209 -1.43 -13.59 4.06
C VAL A 209 -1.80 -14.48 2.87
N ASP A 210 -0.83 -14.87 2.04
CA ASP A 210 -1.02 -15.83 0.94
C ASP A 210 -0.02 -16.99 1.09
N LYS A 211 -0.55 -18.20 1.30
CA LYS A 211 0.24 -19.42 1.47
C LYS A 211 0.99 -19.83 0.20
N ASN A 212 0.48 -19.44 -0.97
CA ASN A 212 1.05 -19.78 -2.27
C ASN A 212 2.09 -18.74 -2.73
N TYR A 213 2.13 -17.57 -2.09
CA TYR A 213 3.08 -16.51 -2.38
C TYR A 213 3.84 -16.08 -1.12
N PRO A 214 4.87 -16.85 -0.70
CA PRO A 214 5.54 -16.64 0.58
C PRO A 214 6.10 -15.23 0.72
N THR A 215 5.88 -14.58 1.86
CA THR A 215 6.46 -13.28 2.17
C THR A 215 8.00 -13.36 2.29
N PRO A 216 8.79 -12.40 1.76
CA PRO A 216 10.26 -12.52 1.76
C PRO A 216 10.88 -12.49 3.17
N SER A 217 10.28 -11.72 4.08
CA SER A 217 10.72 -11.57 5.47
C SER A 217 9.51 -11.33 6.37
N PRO A 218 8.69 -12.37 6.64
CA PRO A 218 7.46 -12.19 7.40
C PRO A 218 7.76 -11.76 8.83
N LEU A 219 6.94 -10.87 9.39
CA LEU A 219 7.01 -10.52 10.80
C LEU A 219 6.71 -11.76 11.66
N THR A 220 7.47 -11.90 12.74
CA THR A 220 7.13 -12.80 13.84
C THR A 220 5.96 -12.24 14.65
N ASP A 221 5.36 -13.06 15.51
CA ASP A 221 4.26 -12.62 16.37
C ASP A 221 4.64 -11.49 17.33
N ALA A 222 5.89 -11.52 17.81
CA ALA A 222 6.43 -10.46 18.67
C ALA A 222 6.55 -9.15 17.88
N GLU A 223 7.12 -9.20 16.68
CA GLU A 223 7.26 -8.04 15.79
C GLU A 223 5.89 -7.51 15.35
N ALA A 224 4.95 -8.38 14.99
CA ALA A 224 3.59 -7.96 14.62
C ALA A 224 2.89 -7.25 15.79
N LYS A 225 3.05 -7.74 17.02
CA LYS A 225 2.52 -7.09 18.23
C LYS A 225 3.19 -5.74 18.51
N GLU A 226 4.48 -5.61 18.21
CA GLU A 226 5.26 -4.40 18.43
C GLU A 226 4.97 -3.32 17.37
N PHE A 227 4.84 -3.72 16.10
CA PHE A 227 4.83 -2.80 14.97
C PHE A 227 3.43 -2.46 14.45
N ILE A 228 2.41 -3.24 14.81
CA ILE A 228 1.03 -3.04 14.33
C ILE A 228 0.15 -2.66 15.52
N ASP A 229 -0.15 -1.37 15.62
CA ASP A 229 -1.08 -0.83 16.61
C ASP A 229 -2.55 -0.91 16.13
N PRO A 230 -3.54 -0.67 17.03
CA PRO A 230 -4.96 -0.68 16.68
C PRO A 230 -5.38 0.31 15.57
N THR A 231 -4.65 1.41 15.38
CA THR A 231 -4.96 2.44 14.38
C THR A 231 -4.47 2.03 13.00
N LEU A 232 -3.27 1.44 12.93
CA LEU A 232 -2.68 0.91 11.69
C LEU A 232 -3.37 -0.38 11.21
N PHE A 233 -3.76 -1.24 12.14
CA PHE A 233 -4.35 -2.55 11.86
C PHE A 233 -5.46 -2.56 10.77
N PRO A 234 -6.52 -1.74 10.84
CA PRO A 234 -7.58 -1.76 9.83
C PRO A 234 -7.10 -1.35 8.43
N LEU A 235 -6.12 -0.43 8.35
CA LEU A 235 -5.57 0.05 7.07
C LEU A 235 -4.69 -1.01 6.43
N LEU A 236 -3.82 -1.65 7.21
CA LEU A 236 -3.01 -2.77 6.75
C LEU A 236 -3.88 -3.95 6.30
N LYS A 237 -4.96 -4.25 7.03
CA LYS A 237 -5.94 -5.27 6.64
C LYS A 237 -6.55 -4.99 5.28
N VAL A 238 -7.04 -3.77 5.05
CA VAL A 238 -7.63 -3.39 3.76
C VAL A 238 -6.61 -3.46 2.63
N MET A 239 -5.40 -2.92 2.85
CA MET A 239 -4.35 -2.92 1.84
C MET A 239 -3.98 -4.34 1.41
N MET A 240 -3.70 -5.24 2.36
CA MET A 240 -3.27 -6.60 2.02
C MET A 240 -4.37 -7.47 1.41
N LEU A 241 -5.64 -7.27 1.82
CA LEU A 241 -6.77 -7.91 1.15
C LEU A 241 -6.91 -7.42 -0.29
N ALA A 242 -6.84 -6.11 -0.50
CA ALA A 242 -6.97 -5.51 -1.82
C ALA A 242 -5.80 -5.90 -2.74
N ASP A 243 -4.58 -5.98 -2.22
CA ASP A 243 -3.40 -6.40 -3.00
C ASP A 243 -3.54 -7.83 -3.52
N ASN A 244 -4.02 -8.74 -2.66
CA ASN A 244 -4.33 -10.12 -3.06
C ASN A 244 -5.44 -10.16 -4.12
N GLU A 245 -6.55 -9.44 -3.92
CA GLU A 245 -7.63 -9.36 -4.92
C GLU A 245 -7.16 -8.78 -6.25
N GLY A 246 -6.16 -7.88 -6.22
CA GLY A 246 -5.55 -7.27 -7.40
C GLY A 246 -4.99 -8.27 -8.42
N TRP A 247 -4.56 -9.46 -7.97
CA TRP A 247 -4.02 -10.52 -8.81
C TRP A 247 -5.04 -11.61 -9.17
N SER A 248 -6.15 -11.71 -8.44
CA SER A 248 -7.12 -12.81 -8.54
C SER A 248 -8.52 -12.37 -8.95
N LEU A 249 -8.69 -11.11 -9.37
CA LEU A 249 -9.98 -10.48 -9.65
C LEU A 249 -10.93 -11.32 -10.55
N PHE A 250 -10.41 -11.96 -11.59
CA PHE A 250 -11.19 -12.82 -12.51
C PHE A 250 -11.03 -14.33 -12.26
N TYR A 251 -10.46 -14.70 -11.10
CA TYR A 251 -10.29 -16.07 -10.65
C TYR A 251 -11.01 -16.26 -9.30
N PRO A 252 -12.34 -16.40 -9.28
CA PRO A 252 -13.13 -16.31 -8.05
C PRO A 252 -12.70 -17.32 -6.98
N GLU A 253 -12.37 -18.55 -7.37
CA GLU A 253 -11.89 -19.58 -6.44
C GLU A 253 -10.56 -19.20 -5.78
N VAL A 254 -9.63 -18.62 -6.55
CA VAL A 254 -8.33 -18.15 -6.03
C VAL A 254 -8.53 -16.95 -5.12
N ARG A 255 -9.39 -16.02 -5.53
CA ARG A 255 -9.72 -14.82 -4.75
C ARG A 255 -10.34 -15.17 -3.41
N ASP A 256 -11.32 -16.07 -3.39
CA ASP A 256 -12.00 -16.49 -2.17
C ASP A 256 -11.02 -17.21 -1.21
N GLN A 257 -10.12 -18.03 -1.75
CA GLN A 257 -9.06 -18.69 -0.97
C GLN A 257 -8.08 -17.67 -0.37
N GLN A 258 -7.57 -16.73 -1.18
CA GLN A 258 -6.65 -15.68 -0.71
C GLN A 258 -7.30 -14.79 0.35
N LYS A 259 -8.57 -14.44 0.17
CA LYS A 259 -9.34 -13.68 1.17
C LYS A 259 -9.50 -14.48 2.46
N HIS A 260 -9.83 -15.75 2.38
CA HIS A 260 -9.95 -16.62 3.56
C HIS A 260 -8.61 -16.70 4.33
N ASP A 261 -7.50 -16.94 3.63
CA ASP A 261 -6.18 -17.04 4.25
C ASP A 261 -5.74 -15.72 4.88
N ALA A 262 -5.93 -14.59 4.19
CA ALA A 262 -5.64 -13.28 4.71
C ALA A 262 -6.47 -12.97 5.97
N LEU A 263 -7.78 -13.23 5.94
CA LEU A 263 -8.65 -13.01 7.10
C LEU A 263 -8.25 -13.88 8.29
N ALA A 264 -7.89 -15.14 8.07
CA ALA A 264 -7.40 -16.02 9.13
C ALA A 264 -6.11 -15.47 9.77
N GLU A 265 -5.18 -14.94 8.98
CA GLU A 265 -3.96 -14.31 9.49
C GLU A 265 -4.25 -13.02 10.27
N PHE A 266 -5.14 -12.16 9.76
CA PHE A 266 -5.55 -10.95 10.49
C PHE A 266 -6.31 -11.28 11.79
N ASP A 267 -7.16 -12.31 11.81
CA ASP A 267 -7.83 -12.75 13.03
C ASP A 267 -6.86 -13.34 14.06
N ARG A 268 -5.79 -13.99 13.59
CA ARG A 268 -4.69 -14.46 14.43
C ARG A 268 -3.95 -13.27 15.06
N ILE A 269 -3.53 -12.30 14.25
CA ILE A 269 -2.78 -11.11 14.69
C ILE A 269 -3.62 -10.23 15.62
N ARG A 270 -4.92 -10.07 15.31
CA ARG A 270 -5.87 -9.31 16.14
C ARG A 270 -5.85 -9.74 17.60
N LYS A 271 -5.69 -11.03 17.88
CA LYS A 271 -5.62 -11.55 19.25
C LYS A 271 -4.45 -10.98 20.04
N PHE A 272 -3.34 -10.63 19.40
CA PHE A 272 -2.16 -10.07 20.07
C PHE A 272 -2.25 -8.56 20.25
N ILE A 273 -2.86 -7.86 19.29
CA ILE A 273 -3.02 -6.40 19.30
C ILE A 273 -4.09 -5.97 20.31
N PHE A 274 -5.19 -6.72 20.37
CA PHE A 274 -6.35 -6.38 21.20
C PHE A 274 -6.50 -7.27 22.44
N ALA A 275 -5.54 -8.16 22.73
CA ALA A 275 -5.46 -8.78 24.04
C ALA A 275 -5.15 -7.68 25.05
N THR A 276 -6.19 -7.22 25.75
CA THR A 276 -6.07 -6.43 26.96
C THR A 276 -5.14 -7.17 27.92
N ASN A 277 -4.13 -6.47 28.44
CA ASN A 277 -3.41 -6.94 29.61
C ASN A 277 -4.45 -7.11 30.73
N GLY A 278 -4.94 -8.33 30.91
CA GLY A 278 -5.67 -8.74 32.09
C GLY A 278 -4.70 -8.70 33.27
N HIS A 279 -4.55 -7.52 33.86
CA HIS A 279 -4.01 -7.32 35.20
C HIS A 279 -5.13 -6.84 36.10
#